data_AF-A0A3L9ICS5-F1
#
_entry.id   AF-A0A3L9ICS5-F1
#
_cell.length_a   1.000
_cell.length_b   1.000
_cell.length_c   1.000
_cell.angle_alpha   90.00
_cell.angle_beta   90.00
_cell.angle_gamma   90.00
#
_symmetry.space_group_name_H-M   'P 1'
#
loop_
_entity.id
_entity.type
_entity.pdbx_description
1 polymer ?
#
loop_
_entity_poly.entity_id
_entity_poly.type
_entity_poly.pdbx_seq_one_letter_code
_entity_poly.pdbx_strand_id
1 'polypeptide(L)'
;PYDKLGHFFQGLVPALVAREILVRGMYVRGRKMVAFLVCCVALAISAMYELIEWWAALAMGQGADDFLGTQGDQWDTQSDMFCALLGALTTVIFLARFHCRQLRRFGLITG
;
A
#
# COMPACT_ATOMS: atom_id res chain seq x y z
N PRO A 1 1.43 -18.66 -4.74
CA PRO A 1 2.51 -18.35 -3.75
C PRO A 1 3.13 -16.94 -3.90
N TYR A 2 3.19 -16.38 -5.11
CA TYR A 2 3.79 -15.05 -5.34
C TYR A 2 2.86 -13.86 -5.09
N ASP A 3 1.56 -14.12 -4.94
CA ASP A 3 0.51 -13.12 -4.83
C ASP A 3 0.62 -12.25 -3.56
N LYS A 4 0.67 -12.87 -2.38
CA LYS A 4 0.89 -12.17 -1.10
C LYS A 4 2.20 -11.37 -1.04
N LEU A 5 3.25 -11.85 -1.74
CA LEU A 5 4.50 -11.08 -1.88
C LEU A 5 4.27 -9.84 -2.77
N GLY A 6 3.53 -9.99 -3.86
CA GLY A 6 3.05 -8.89 -4.69
C GLY A 6 2.31 -7.84 -3.88
N HIS A 7 1.31 -8.22 -3.10
CA HIS A 7 0.56 -7.31 -2.23
C HIS A 7 1.42 -6.65 -1.15
N PHE A 8 2.37 -7.38 -0.57
CA PHE A 8 3.35 -6.77 0.34
C PHE A 8 4.14 -5.64 -0.34
N PHE A 9 4.65 -5.85 -1.56
CA PHE A 9 5.37 -4.82 -2.30
C PHE A 9 4.44 -3.70 -2.82
N GLN A 10 3.20 -4.04 -3.16
CA GLN A 10 2.13 -3.09 -3.47
C GLN A 10 1.79 -2.20 -2.27
N GLY A 11 2.02 -2.67 -1.05
CA GLY A 11 1.98 -1.84 0.14
C GLY A 11 3.25 -1.01 0.34
N LEU A 12 4.40 -1.67 0.29
CA LEU A 12 5.72 -1.10 0.60
C LEU A 12 6.10 0.06 -0.34
N VAL A 13 6.00 -0.15 -1.66
CA VAL A 13 6.52 0.80 -2.65
C VAL A 13 5.65 2.06 -2.73
N PRO A 14 4.31 1.98 -2.86
CA PRO A 14 3.45 3.16 -2.80
C PRO A 14 3.52 3.88 -1.46
N ALA A 15 3.74 3.17 -0.34
CA ALA A 15 3.97 3.81 0.94
C ALA A 15 5.23 4.70 0.93
N LEU A 16 6.33 4.24 0.34
CA LEU A 16 7.55 5.04 0.20
C LEU A 16 7.32 6.28 -0.68
N VAL A 17 6.63 6.11 -1.81
CA VAL A 17 6.30 7.20 -2.73
C VAL A 17 5.38 8.23 -2.06
N ALA A 18 4.29 7.79 -1.43
CA ALA A 18 3.36 8.65 -0.71
C ALA A 18 4.09 9.42 0.39
N ARG A 19 4.94 8.74 1.17
CA ARG A 19 5.74 9.37 2.21
C ARG A 19 6.65 10.45 1.65
N GLU A 20 7.30 10.15 0.52
CA GLU A 20 8.17 11.10 -0.14
C GLU A 20 7.43 12.38 -0.55
N ILE A 21 6.27 12.22 -1.21
CA ILE A 21 5.43 13.36 -1.63
C ILE A 21 5.00 14.19 -0.42
N LEU A 22 4.46 13.54 0.63
CA LEU A 22 3.95 14.21 1.82
C LEU A 22 5.04 14.98 2.59
N VAL A 23 6.24 14.40 2.68
CA VAL A 23 7.35 14.98 3.43
C VAL A 23 8.07 16.06 2.62
N ARG A 24 8.35 15.82 1.32
CA ARG A 24 9.02 16.81 0.46
C ARG A 24 8.14 18.02 0.16
N GLY A 25 6.85 17.80 -0.05
CA GLY A 25 5.90 18.89 -0.29
C GLY A 25 5.49 19.64 0.97
N MET A 26 5.95 19.21 2.15
CA MET A 26 5.51 19.72 3.46
C MET A 26 3.98 19.74 3.65
N TYR A 27 3.26 18.86 2.95
CA TYR A 27 1.79 18.80 2.97
C TYR A 27 1.24 18.38 4.33
N VAL A 28 2.02 17.60 5.09
CA VAL A 28 1.61 17.05 6.38
C VAL A 28 2.70 17.28 7.41
N ARG A 29 2.31 17.83 8.56
CA ARG A 29 3.22 18.04 9.69
C ARG A 29 3.12 16.90 10.69
N GLY A 30 4.28 16.49 11.21
CA GLY A 30 4.38 15.50 12.26
C GLY A 30 4.53 14.07 11.76
N ARG A 31 5.46 13.33 12.37
CA ARG A 31 5.83 11.97 11.94
C ARG A 31 4.69 10.96 12.05
N LYS A 32 3.83 11.10 13.07
CA LYS A 32 2.70 10.20 13.30
C LYS A 32 1.63 10.35 12.24
N MET A 33 1.26 11.58 11.88
CA MET A 33 0.25 11.84 10.85
C MET A 33 0.72 11.41 9.47
N VAL A 34 1.99 11.68 9.12
CA VAL A 34 2.60 11.16 7.88
C VAL A 34 2.52 9.63 7.84
N ALA A 35 2.91 8.94 8.92
CA ALA A 35 2.86 7.48 8.97
C ALA A 35 1.43 6.94 8.79
N PHE A 36 0.45 7.54 9.45
CA PHE A 36 -0.96 7.17 9.30
C PHE A 36 -1.45 7.32 7.86
N LEU A 37 -1.25 8.49 7.24
CA LEU A 37 -1.69 8.76 5.88
C LEU A 37 -0.98 7.89 4.84
N VAL A 38 0.30 7.58 5.05
CA VAL A 38 1.05 6.64 4.21
C VAL A 38 0.40 5.26 4.22
N CYS A 39 0.01 4.74 5.39
CA CYS A 39 -0.71 3.48 5.47
C CYS A 39 -2.10 3.56 4.81
N CYS A 40 -2.83 4.67 4.98
CA CYS A 40 -4.12 4.87 4.31
C CYS A 40 -3.99 4.86 2.78
N VAL A 41 -2.98 5.51 2.22
CA VAL A 41 -2.74 5.53 0.77
C VAL A 41 -2.42 4.12 0.26
N ALA A 42 -1.55 3.39 0.94
CA ALA A 42 -1.22 2.02 0.56
C ALA A 42 -2.45 1.09 0.59
N LEU A 43 -3.27 1.18 1.65
CA LEU A 43 -4.53 0.44 1.74
C LEU A 43 -5.53 0.83 0.66
N ALA A 44 -5.66 2.13 0.34
CA ALA A 44 -6.56 2.59 -0.71
C ALA A 44 -6.15 2.05 -2.09
N ILE A 45 -4.84 1.98 -2.37
CA ILE A 45 -4.31 1.38 -3.60
C ILE A 45 -4.59 -0.13 -3.63
N SER A 46 -4.41 -0.83 -2.51
CA SER A 46 -4.74 -2.26 -2.41
C SER A 46 -6.22 -2.50 -2.65
N ALA A 47 -7.09 -1.76 -1.95
CA ALA A 47 -8.54 -1.89 -2.11
C ALA A 47 -9.00 -1.57 -3.54
N MET A 48 -8.40 -0.58 -4.19
CA MET A 48 -8.71 -0.26 -5.59
C MET A 48 -8.34 -1.41 -6.54
N TYR A 49 -7.20 -2.06 -6.32
CA TYR A 49 -6.78 -3.21 -7.11
C TYR A 49 -7.77 -4.37 -7.00
N GLU A 50 -8.17 -4.72 -5.78
CA GLU A 50 -9.18 -5.76 -5.50
C GLU A 50 -10.54 -5.44 -6.14
N LEU A 51 -10.97 -4.17 -6.10
CA LEU A 51 -12.20 -3.73 -6.75
C LEU A 51 -12.14 -3.89 -8.28
N ILE A 52 -10.96 -3.65 -8.88
CA ILE A 52 -10.76 -3.85 -10.32
C ILE A 52 -10.80 -5.34 -10.66
N GLU A 53 -10.19 -6.20 -9.86
CA GLU A 53 -10.24 -7.65 -10.08
C GLU A 53 -11.66 -8.20 -9.96
N TRP A 54 -12.39 -7.79 -8.92
CA TRP A 54 -13.80 -8.12 -8.79
C TRP A 54 -14.63 -7.66 -9.99
N TRP A 55 -14.41 -6.43 -10.46
CA TRP A 55 -15.12 -5.91 -11.63
C TRP A 55 -14.76 -6.66 -12.92
N ALA A 56 -13.49 -7.03 -13.11
CA ALA A 56 -13.05 -7.83 -14.25
C ALA A 56 -13.70 -9.21 -14.27
N ALA A 57 -13.85 -9.86 -13.11
CA ALA A 57 -14.54 -11.14 -12.99
C ALA A 57 -16.02 -11.05 -13.41
N LEU A 58 -16.73 -10.01 -12.93
CA LEU A 58 -18.10 -9.73 -13.35
C LEU A 58 -18.21 -9.51 -14.87
N ALA A 59 -17.25 -8.77 -15.45
CA ALA A 59 -17.23 -8.49 -16.89
C ALA A 59 -16.98 -9.75 -17.75
N MET A 60 -16.24 -10.73 -17.22
CA MET A 60 -16.00 -12.03 -17.88
C MET A 60 -17.17 -13.01 -17.72
N GLY A 61 -18.26 -12.58 -17.07
CA GLY A 61 -19.45 -13.42 -16.83
C GLY A 61 -19.26 -14.45 -15.71
N GLN A 62 -18.21 -14.30 -14.89
CA GLN A 62 -18.06 -15.08 -13.66
C GLN A 62 -18.88 -14.40 -12.56
N GLY A 63 -19.79 -15.15 -11.92
CA GLY A 63 -20.57 -14.63 -10.80
C GLY A 63 -19.68 -14.30 -9.58
N ALA A 64 -20.22 -13.59 -8.59
CA ALA A 64 -19.48 -13.33 -7.35
C ALA A 64 -19.04 -14.64 -6.65
N ASP A 65 -19.86 -15.70 -6.74
CA ASP A 65 -19.54 -17.04 -6.23
C ASP A 65 -18.44 -17.74 -7.06
N ASP A 66 -18.41 -17.51 -8.38
CA ASP A 66 -17.33 -18.01 -9.24
C ASP A 66 -16.03 -17.25 -8.99
N PHE A 67 -16.09 -15.95 -8.71
CA PHE A 67 -14.91 -15.16 -8.31
C PHE A 67 -14.31 -15.68 -6.99
N LEU A 68 -15.17 -15.91 -5.98
CA LEU A 68 -14.80 -16.60 -4.73
C LEU A 68 -14.22 -18.00 -5.03
N GLY A 69 -14.80 -18.72 -6.00
CA GLY A 69 -14.30 -20.00 -6.49
C GLY A 69 -12.97 -19.95 -7.24
N THR A 70 -12.67 -18.85 -7.94
CA THR A 70 -11.39 -18.64 -8.66
C THR A 70 -10.25 -18.25 -7.74
N GLN A 71 -10.51 -17.42 -6.72
CA GLN A 71 -9.54 -17.10 -5.67
C GLN A 71 -9.39 -18.27 -4.66
N GLY A 72 -10.41 -19.12 -4.53
CA GLY A 72 -10.37 -20.33 -3.72
C GLY A 72 -10.50 -20.10 -2.20
N ASP A 73 -10.45 -18.84 -1.74
CA ASP A 73 -10.71 -18.41 -0.36
C ASP A 73 -11.54 -17.11 -0.35
N GLN A 74 -12.58 -17.06 0.48
CA GLN A 74 -13.42 -15.86 0.67
C GLN A 74 -12.69 -14.72 1.38
N TRP A 75 -11.58 -15.03 2.05
CA TRP A 75 -10.78 -14.06 2.80
C TRP A 75 -9.58 -13.52 2.02
N ASP A 76 -9.46 -13.89 0.74
CA ASP A 76 -8.28 -13.59 -0.08
C ASP A 76 -8.06 -12.08 -0.17
N THR A 77 -9.04 -11.33 -0.68
CA THR A 77 -9.06 -9.85 -0.70
C THR A 77 -8.69 -9.21 0.64
N GLN A 78 -9.22 -9.67 1.78
CA GLN A 78 -8.89 -9.09 3.08
C GLN A 78 -7.43 -9.41 3.47
N SER A 79 -6.97 -10.63 3.18
CA SER A 79 -5.59 -11.04 3.45
C SER A 79 -4.59 -10.31 2.55
N ASP A 80 -4.96 -9.96 1.32
CA ASP A 80 -4.16 -9.14 0.40
C ASP A 80 -4.00 -7.71 0.88
N MET A 81 -5.12 -7.08 1.25
CA MET A 81 -5.08 -5.76 1.86
C MET A 81 -4.27 -5.77 3.17
N PHE A 82 -4.32 -6.85 3.94
CA PHE A 82 -3.50 -7.01 5.14
C PHE A 82 -2.01 -7.15 4.80
N CYS A 83 -1.65 -7.94 3.79
CA CYS A 83 -0.28 -8.02 3.28
C CYS A 83 0.24 -6.65 2.80
N ALA A 84 -0.58 -5.88 2.09
CA ALA A 84 -0.26 -4.50 1.71
C ALA A 84 -0.08 -3.59 2.93
N LEU A 85 -0.92 -3.71 3.95
CA LEU A 85 -0.74 -2.98 5.20
C LEU A 85 0.60 -3.33 5.89
N LEU A 86 1.00 -4.59 5.93
CA LEU A 86 2.31 -5.00 6.47
C LEU A 86 3.49 -4.39 5.68
N GLY A 87 3.35 -4.29 4.35
CA GLY A 87 4.32 -3.57 3.50
C GLY A 87 4.42 -2.08 3.87
N ALA A 88 3.27 -1.42 4.04
CA ALA A 88 3.24 -0.01 4.45
C ALA A 88 3.80 0.20 5.87
N LEU A 89 3.47 -0.68 6.82
CA LEU A 89 4.00 -0.67 8.18
C LEU A 89 5.53 -0.84 8.18
N THR A 90 6.05 -1.73 7.34
CA THR A 90 7.48 -1.91 7.16
C THR A 90 8.16 -0.61 6.74
N THR A 91 7.54 0.13 5.81
CA THR A 91 8.03 1.45 5.37
C THR A 91 8.08 2.46 6.51
N VAL A 92 7.00 2.61 7.29
CA VAL A 92 6.92 3.66 8.31
C VAL A 92 7.71 3.32 9.59
N ILE A 93 7.89 2.04 9.91
CA ILE A 93 8.63 1.59 11.10
C ILE A 93 10.13 1.51 10.83
N PHE A 94 10.54 0.81 9.75
CA PHE A 94 11.94 0.48 9.52
C PHE A 94 12.62 1.44 8.55
N LEU A 95 11.95 1.83 7.47
CA LEU A 95 12.57 2.61 6.39
C LEU A 95 12.48 4.13 6.60
N ALA A 96 11.50 4.61 7.36
CA ALA A 96 11.24 6.04 7.55
C ALA A 96 12.46 6.85 8.00
N ARG A 97 13.30 6.28 8.88
CA ARG A 97 14.53 6.93 9.36
C ARG A 97 15.57 7.05 8.25
N PHE A 98 15.81 5.97 7.50
CA PHE A 98 16.76 5.97 6.38
C PHE A 98 16.31 6.90 5.27
N HIS A 99 15.03 6.85 4.90
CA HIS A 99 14.44 7.71 3.90
C HIS A 99 14.57 9.19 4.28
N CYS A 100 14.27 9.58 5.53
CA CYS A 100 14.52 10.94 6.01
C CYS A 100 15.99 11.36 5.93
N ARG A 101 16.94 10.46 6.24
CA ARG A 101 18.37 10.76 6.11
C ARG A 101 18.76 10.98 4.65
N GLN A 102 18.22 10.19 3.72
CA GLN A 102 18.46 10.36 2.28
C GLN A 102 17.90 11.70 1.78
N LEU A 103 16.66 12.04 2.12
CA LEU A 103 16.04 13.30 1.70
C LEU A 103 16.85 14.52 2.18
N ARG A 104 17.37 14.49 3.42
CA ARG A 104 18.25 15.56 3.94
C ARG A 104 19.61 15.58 3.25
N ARG A 105 20.21 14.41 3.02
CA ARG A 105 21.51 14.29 2.32
C ARG A 105 21.46 14.89 0.92
N PHE A 106 20.33 14.74 0.23
CA PHE A 106 20.12 15.32 -1.10
C PHE A 106 19.55 16.74 -1.08
N GLY A 107 19.42 17.38 0.09
CA GLY A 107 18.89 18.75 0.21
C GLY A 107 17.40 18.89 -0.17
N LEU A 108 16.65 17.78 -0.21
CA LEU A 108 15.25 17.77 -0.63
C LEU A 108 14.28 18.19 0.48
N ILE A 109 14.73 18.16 1.73
CA ILE A 109 14.00 18.71 2.89
C ILE A 109 14.97 19.42 3.81
N THR A 110 14.53 20.52 4.40
CA THR A 110 15.26 21.24 5.45
C THR A 110 15.13 20.51 6.79
N GLY A 111 16.24 20.48 7.54
CA GLY A 111 16.36 19.82 8.84
C GLY A 111 15.76 20.64 9.97
#